data_AF-A0A5E3X9F5-F1
#
_entry.id   AF-A0A5E3X9F5-F1
#
_cell.length_a   1.000
_cell.length_b   1.000
_cell.length_c   1.000
_cell.angle_alpha   90.00
_cell.angle_beta   90.00
_cell.angle_gamma   90.00
#
_symmetry.space_group_name_H-M   'P 1'
#
loop_
_entity.id
_entity.type
_entity.pdbx_description
1 polymer ?
#
loop_
_entity_poly.entity_id
_entity_poly.type
_entity_poly.pdbx_seq_one_letter_code
_entity_poly.pdbx_strand_id
1 'polypeptide(L)'
;MQPPEVLDENGHRLYRSSYRPGDTLVAPPYELHEDSPGLYSLHDPNLNFRVDKNVITILTSNASPGNKLPSPRSSKIGHMHRRHSRVVPFPEGDESRSNWLGVLGQLIAAVMFGKTKSSGLAVPFELSDFPKHMKFYLLEKTQTDLPRQRRVSVYLRESRGTTFESPFEFARHAMWLMDGKPERDGLHACLCIEEGPAKYLCSSWCST
;
A
#
# COMPACT_ATOMS: atom_id res chain seq x y z
N MET A 1 -18.59 16.60 8.79
CA MET A 1 -18.85 16.08 7.43
C MET A 1 -18.25 14.70 7.33
N GLN A 2 -18.97 13.72 6.79
CA GLN A 2 -18.41 12.39 6.53
C GLN A 2 -17.50 12.50 5.29
N PRO A 3 -16.26 11.99 5.32
CA PRO A 3 -15.39 12.03 4.15
C PRO A 3 -16.02 11.28 2.96
N PRO A 4 -15.73 11.70 1.71
CA PRO A 4 -16.29 11.06 0.54
C PRO A 4 -15.91 9.58 0.49
N GLU A 5 -16.86 8.75 0.09
CA GLU A 5 -16.65 7.31 -0.05
C GLU A 5 -15.75 7.03 -1.26
N VAL A 6 -14.60 6.41 -1.02
CA VAL A 6 -13.66 5.99 -2.07
C VAL A 6 -13.84 4.50 -2.27
N LEU A 7 -14.17 4.07 -3.49
CA LEU A 7 -14.35 2.66 -3.83
C LEU A 7 -13.20 2.16 -4.72
N ASP A 8 -12.80 0.90 -4.57
CA ASP A 8 -11.96 0.21 -5.56
C ASP A 8 -12.77 -0.23 -6.79
N GLU A 9 -12.08 -0.86 -7.75
CA GLU A 9 -12.67 -1.42 -8.97
C GLU A 9 -13.71 -2.53 -8.73
N ASN A 10 -13.72 -3.11 -7.53
CA ASN A 10 -14.65 -4.16 -7.11
C ASN A 10 -15.77 -3.61 -6.19
N GLY A 11 -15.82 -2.30 -5.96
CA GLY A 11 -16.78 -1.66 -5.07
C GLY A 11 -16.44 -1.75 -3.57
N HIS A 12 -15.20 -2.11 -3.20
CA HIS A 12 -14.75 -2.11 -1.81
C HIS A 12 -14.43 -0.69 -1.34
N ARG A 13 -14.95 -0.33 -0.17
CA ARG A 13 -14.67 0.96 0.47
C ARG A 13 -13.23 1.04 0.96
N LEU A 14 -12.55 2.11 0.60
CA LEU A 14 -11.29 2.51 1.20
C LEU A 14 -11.57 3.39 2.42
N TYR A 15 -11.01 2.98 3.55
CA TYR A 15 -11.07 3.71 4.81
C TYR A 15 -9.68 3.73 5.43
N ARG A 16 -9.47 4.65 6.38
CA ARG A 16 -8.24 4.68 7.19
C ARG A 16 -8.12 3.36 7.94
N SER A 17 -6.99 2.68 7.80
CA SER A 17 -6.76 1.32 8.30
C SER A 17 -6.97 1.15 9.82
N SER A 18 -6.91 2.24 10.58
CA SER A 18 -7.16 2.28 12.02
C SER A 18 -8.65 2.10 12.42
N TYR A 19 -9.58 2.10 11.46
CA TYR A 19 -11.03 2.06 11.70
C TYR A 19 -11.68 0.91 10.94
N ARG A 20 -12.73 0.32 11.50
CA ARG A 20 -13.57 -0.69 10.82
C ARG A 20 -14.77 -0.04 10.15
N PRO A 21 -15.35 -0.67 9.11
CA PRO A 21 -16.66 -0.29 8.60
C PRO A 21 -17.68 -0.27 9.73
N GLY A 22 -18.31 0.88 9.99
CA GLY A 22 -19.29 1.06 11.07
C GLY A 22 -18.76 1.72 12.35
N ASP A 23 -17.44 1.98 12.44
CA ASP A 23 -16.90 2.77 13.55
C ASP A 23 -17.46 4.20 13.50
N THR A 24 -18.01 4.65 14.63
CA THR A 24 -18.65 5.97 14.76
C THR A 24 -17.66 7.10 15.05
N LEU A 25 -16.47 6.75 15.53
CA LEU A 25 -15.41 7.68 15.91
C LEU A 25 -14.27 7.58 14.89
N VAL A 26 -14.45 8.19 13.71
CA VAL A 26 -13.39 8.31 12.71
C VAL A 26 -12.75 9.68 12.81
N ALA A 27 -11.42 9.75 12.89
CA ALA A 27 -10.72 11.03 12.88
C ALA A 27 -11.04 11.82 11.60
N PRO A 28 -11.26 13.15 11.70
CA PRO A 28 -11.54 13.97 10.54
C PRO A 28 -10.34 13.99 9.57
N PRO A 29 -10.57 14.31 8.28
CA PRO A 29 -9.50 14.65 7.34
C PRO A 29 -8.52 15.68 7.91
N TYR A 30 -7.23 15.52 7.64
CA TYR A 30 -6.24 16.54 7.92
C TYR A 30 -6.50 17.74 7.01
N GLU A 31 -6.46 18.94 7.59
CA GLU A 31 -6.64 20.18 6.84
C GLU A 31 -5.32 20.56 6.16
N LEU A 32 -5.37 20.79 4.85
CA LEU A 32 -4.24 21.26 4.07
C LEU A 32 -4.35 22.76 3.82
N HIS A 33 -3.22 23.45 3.82
CA HIS A 33 -3.12 24.85 3.40
C HIS A 33 -3.05 24.93 1.87
N GLU A 34 -3.82 25.82 1.24
CA GLU A 34 -3.75 26.07 -0.20
C GLU A 34 -2.75 27.18 -0.49
N ASP A 35 -1.57 26.83 -0.99
CA ASP A 35 -0.50 27.80 -1.26
C ASP A 35 -0.77 28.60 -2.54
N SER A 36 -1.45 27.96 -3.49
CA SER A 36 -1.89 28.54 -4.76
C SER A 36 -3.04 27.68 -5.31
N PRO A 37 -3.85 28.19 -6.26
CA PRO A 37 -5.03 27.47 -6.76
C PRO A 37 -4.75 26.02 -7.13
N GLY A 38 -5.27 25.09 -6.33
CA GLY A 38 -5.13 23.64 -6.53
C GLY A 38 -3.80 23.02 -6.09
N LEU A 39 -2.91 23.75 -5.41
CA LEU A 39 -1.69 23.23 -4.78
C LEU A 39 -1.78 23.36 -3.25
N TYR A 40 -1.59 22.24 -2.58
CA TYR A 40 -1.78 22.11 -1.14
C TYR A 40 -0.53 21.64 -0.42
N SER A 41 -0.31 22.16 0.78
CA SER A 41 0.81 21.78 1.64
C SER A 41 0.37 21.62 3.10
N LEU A 42 1.13 20.80 3.84
CA LEU A 42 0.98 20.59 5.28
C LEU A 42 2.34 20.21 5.87
N HIS A 43 2.84 21.07 6.76
CA HIS A 43 4.11 20.89 7.44
C HIS A 43 3.90 21.04 8.95
N ASP A 44 3.62 19.94 9.64
CA ASP A 44 3.58 19.89 11.09
C ASP A 44 4.65 18.89 11.58
N PRO A 45 5.62 19.33 12.42
CA PRO A 45 6.69 18.46 12.91
C PRO A 45 6.21 17.29 13.78
N ASN A 46 4.97 17.33 14.28
CA ASN A 46 4.39 16.27 15.10
C ASN A 46 3.72 15.16 14.26
N LEU A 47 3.63 15.33 12.95
CA LEU A 47 3.03 14.36 12.05
C LEU A 47 4.06 13.37 11.50
N ASN A 48 3.60 12.17 11.16
CA ASN A 48 4.42 11.12 10.55
C ASN A 48 4.48 11.23 9.01
N PHE A 49 4.05 12.37 8.49
CA PHE A 49 4.05 12.69 7.06
C PHE A 49 4.12 14.20 6.87
N ARG A 50 4.38 14.61 5.63
CA ARG A 50 4.23 16.00 5.18
C ARG A 50 3.64 16.03 3.78
N VAL A 51 3.06 17.15 3.41
CA VAL A 51 2.59 17.43 2.04
C VAL A 51 3.27 18.71 1.56
N ASP A 52 3.90 18.66 0.39
CA ASP A 52 4.49 19.81 -0.29
C ASP A 52 3.93 19.88 -1.71
N LYS A 53 3.11 20.88 -2.03
CA LYS A 53 2.51 21.07 -3.36
C LYS A 53 1.89 19.79 -3.94
N ASN A 54 1.01 19.16 -3.19
CA ASN A 54 0.34 17.88 -3.49
C ASN A 54 1.25 16.63 -3.49
N VAL A 55 2.54 16.76 -3.17
CA VAL A 55 3.44 15.62 -3.01
C VAL A 55 3.43 15.17 -1.56
N ILE A 56 3.01 13.92 -1.34
CA ILE A 56 2.91 13.31 -0.01
C ILE A 56 4.24 12.61 0.30
N THR A 57 4.81 12.87 1.48
CA THR A 57 5.97 12.13 1.99
C THR A 57 5.61 11.50 3.32
N ILE A 58 5.68 10.16 3.40
CA ILE A 58 5.51 9.42 4.65
C ILE A 58 6.88 9.31 5.33
N LEU A 59 6.98 9.84 6.54
CA LEU A 59 8.23 9.96 7.29
C LEU A 59 8.51 8.73 8.17
N THR A 60 7.51 7.91 8.43
CA THR A 60 7.65 6.67 9.21
C THR A 60 7.63 5.42 8.33
N SER A 61 8.31 4.37 8.77
CA SER A 61 8.26 3.05 8.11
C SER A 61 8.30 1.94 9.14
N ASN A 62 7.52 0.87 8.92
CA ASN A 62 7.61 -0.37 9.71
C ASN A 62 8.54 -1.41 9.07
N ALA A 63 9.19 -1.09 7.94
CA ALA A 63 10.15 -1.98 7.30
C ALA A 63 11.54 -1.85 7.92
N SER A 64 12.17 -2.99 8.21
CA SER A 64 13.54 -3.07 8.72
C SER A 64 14.60 -2.93 7.60
N PRO A 65 15.80 -2.40 7.91
CA PRO A 65 16.91 -2.32 6.95
C PRO A 65 17.33 -3.67 6.34
N GLY A 66 17.07 -4.76 7.05
CA GLY A 66 17.33 -6.13 6.62
C GLY A 66 16.30 -6.69 5.64
N ASN A 67 15.31 -5.92 5.20
CA ASN A 67 14.31 -6.35 4.23
C ASN A 67 14.98 -6.67 2.88
N LYS A 68 15.14 -7.96 2.60
CA LYS A 68 15.73 -8.48 1.37
C LYS A 68 14.64 -8.88 0.37
N LEU A 69 14.98 -8.78 -0.91
CA LEU A 69 14.14 -9.32 -1.97
C LEU A 69 13.95 -10.83 -1.76
N PRO A 70 12.75 -11.38 -2.08
CA PRO A 70 12.53 -12.81 -1.97
C PRO A 70 13.50 -13.59 -2.86
N SER A 71 14.10 -14.64 -2.29
CA SER A 71 14.89 -15.59 -3.06
C SER A 71 14.00 -16.39 -4.03
N PRO A 72 14.55 -16.86 -5.16
CA PRO A 72 13.84 -17.77 -6.05
C PRO A 72 13.34 -18.99 -5.28
N ARG A 73 12.07 -19.37 -5.50
CA ARG A 73 11.44 -20.52 -4.83
C ARG A 73 10.62 -21.34 -5.79
N SER A 74 10.48 -22.62 -5.47
CA SER A 74 9.60 -23.55 -6.19
C SER A 74 8.61 -24.16 -5.23
N SER A 75 7.32 -24.10 -5.53
CA SER A 75 6.25 -24.70 -4.74
C SER A 75 5.52 -25.76 -5.55
N LYS A 76 5.19 -26.90 -4.93
CA LYS A 76 4.37 -27.94 -5.58
C LYS A 76 2.93 -27.45 -5.73
N ILE A 77 2.33 -27.71 -6.89
CA ILE A 77 0.90 -27.55 -7.19
C ILE A 77 0.41 -28.94 -7.57
N GLY A 78 -0.02 -29.73 -6.58
CA GLY A 78 -0.36 -31.13 -6.81
C GLY A 78 0.84 -32.06 -6.99
N HIS A 79 0.59 -33.27 -7.48
CA HIS A 79 1.58 -34.36 -7.49
C HIS A 79 2.72 -34.18 -8.51
N MET A 80 2.48 -33.51 -9.64
CA MET A 80 3.49 -33.37 -10.72
C MET A 80 3.83 -31.92 -11.09
N HIS A 81 2.98 -30.94 -10.78
CA HIS A 81 3.23 -29.57 -11.20
C HIS A 81 4.02 -28.79 -10.16
N ARG A 82 4.94 -27.93 -10.63
CA ARG A 82 5.64 -26.97 -9.78
C ARG A 82 5.44 -25.57 -10.33
N ARG A 83 5.23 -24.63 -9.41
CA ARG A 83 5.30 -23.18 -9.69
C ARG A 83 6.66 -22.68 -9.26
N HIS A 84 7.38 -22.09 -10.19
CA HIS A 84 8.61 -21.37 -9.93
C HIS A 84 8.29 -19.89 -9.78
N SER A 85 8.90 -19.25 -8.80
CA SER A 85 8.76 -17.82 -8.55
C SER A 85 10.15 -17.20 -8.39
N ARG A 86 10.43 -16.12 -9.13
CA ARG A 86 11.69 -15.39 -9.03
C ARG A 86 11.48 -13.89 -9.19
N VAL A 87 12.27 -13.10 -8.47
CA VAL A 87 12.35 -11.66 -8.70
C VAL A 87 13.12 -11.42 -9.98
N VAL A 88 12.63 -10.51 -10.81
CA VAL A 88 13.28 -10.11 -12.06
C VAL A 88 13.47 -8.59 -12.08
N PRO A 89 14.45 -8.09 -12.85
CA PRO A 89 14.57 -6.65 -13.08
C PRO A 89 13.32 -6.08 -13.72
N PHE A 90 13.03 -4.81 -13.44
CA PHE A 90 12.04 -4.06 -14.21
C PHE A 90 12.56 -3.84 -15.64
N PRO A 91 11.71 -3.98 -16.67
CA PRO A 91 12.06 -3.62 -18.03
C PRO A 91 12.50 -2.16 -18.16
N GLU A 92 13.26 -1.85 -19.20
CA GLU A 92 13.57 -0.46 -19.55
C GLU A 92 12.27 0.29 -19.88
N GLY A 93 12.12 1.51 -19.34
CA GLY A 93 10.92 2.32 -19.50
C GLY A 93 9.70 1.84 -18.67
N ASP A 94 9.88 0.93 -17.71
CA ASP A 94 8.78 0.49 -16.85
C ASP A 94 8.26 1.62 -15.95
N GLU A 95 6.98 1.97 -16.13
CA GLU A 95 6.28 3.03 -15.37
C GLU A 95 5.49 2.48 -14.17
N SER A 96 5.65 1.19 -13.80
CA SER A 96 4.86 0.57 -12.74
C SER A 96 5.02 1.30 -11.41
N ARG A 97 6.24 1.79 -11.14
CA ARG A 97 6.55 2.52 -9.93
C ARG A 97 5.88 3.89 -9.88
N SER A 98 6.05 4.71 -10.92
CA SER A 98 5.42 6.03 -10.99
C SER A 98 3.90 5.92 -10.96
N ASN A 99 3.33 4.94 -11.67
CA ASN A 99 1.90 4.65 -11.62
C ASN A 99 1.45 4.27 -10.19
N TRP A 100 2.16 3.37 -9.51
CA TRP A 100 1.86 3.03 -8.11
C TRP A 100 1.86 4.26 -7.20
N LEU A 101 2.89 5.10 -7.30
CA LEU A 101 3.04 6.30 -6.48
C LEU A 101 1.92 7.33 -6.76
N GLY A 102 1.55 7.52 -8.02
CA GLY A 102 0.45 8.41 -8.41
C GLY A 102 -0.92 7.92 -7.93
N VAL A 103 -1.20 6.62 -8.09
CA VAL A 103 -2.44 6.01 -7.57
C VAL A 103 -2.49 6.10 -6.04
N LEU A 104 -1.39 5.80 -5.35
CA LEU A 104 -1.32 5.91 -3.90
C LEU A 104 -1.57 7.33 -3.42
N GLY A 105 -0.97 8.34 -4.06
CA GLY A 105 -1.18 9.74 -3.70
C GLY A 105 -2.65 10.15 -3.77
N GLN A 106 -3.35 9.74 -4.83
CA GLN A 106 -4.78 10.03 -5.01
C GLN A 106 -5.66 9.30 -3.98
N LEU A 107 -5.40 8.02 -3.72
CA LEU A 107 -6.14 7.24 -2.73
C LEU A 107 -5.97 7.83 -1.32
N ILE A 108 -4.73 8.17 -0.96
CA ILE A 108 -4.41 8.82 0.32
C ILE A 108 -5.08 10.18 0.40
N ALA A 109 -5.01 11.01 -0.64
CA ALA A 109 -5.57 12.36 -0.62
C ALA A 109 -7.10 12.36 -0.44
N ALA A 110 -7.79 11.43 -1.08
CA ALA A 110 -9.24 11.31 -0.96
C ALA A 110 -9.67 10.94 0.47
N VAL A 111 -8.93 10.06 1.15
CA VAL A 111 -9.29 9.57 2.50
C VAL A 111 -8.72 10.44 3.62
N MET A 112 -7.45 10.80 3.53
CA MET A 112 -6.73 11.54 4.57
C MET A 112 -7.02 13.03 4.53
N PHE A 113 -7.29 13.60 3.35
CA PHE A 113 -7.45 15.05 3.15
C PHE A 113 -8.81 15.46 2.56
N GLY A 114 -9.67 14.49 2.23
CA GLY A 114 -10.96 14.78 1.58
C GLY A 114 -10.85 15.38 0.19
N LYS A 115 -9.71 15.19 -0.50
CA LYS A 115 -9.44 15.75 -1.84
C LYS A 115 -9.62 14.67 -2.91
N THR A 116 -10.68 14.77 -3.71
CA THR A 116 -10.98 13.82 -4.80
C THR A 116 -10.55 14.39 -6.15
N LYS A 117 -10.48 13.56 -7.20
CA LYS A 117 -10.18 14.01 -8.58
C LYS A 117 -11.14 15.11 -9.06
N SER A 118 -12.39 15.08 -8.60
CA SER A 118 -13.42 16.06 -8.94
C SER A 118 -13.23 17.42 -8.27
N SER A 119 -12.25 17.60 -7.37
CA SER A 119 -12.02 18.85 -6.64
C SER A 119 -11.39 19.97 -7.47
N GLY A 120 -11.30 19.84 -8.80
CA GLY A 120 -10.74 20.89 -9.68
C GLY A 120 -9.24 21.14 -9.48
N LEU A 121 -8.51 20.13 -9.00
CA LEU A 121 -7.08 20.23 -8.70
C LEU A 121 -6.29 20.51 -9.98
N ALA A 122 -5.39 21.50 -9.93
CA ALA A 122 -4.48 21.79 -11.03
C ALA A 122 -3.45 20.66 -11.25
N VAL A 123 -3.02 20.03 -10.16
CA VAL A 123 -2.04 18.94 -10.17
C VAL A 123 -2.55 17.81 -9.26
N PRO A 124 -2.53 16.53 -9.71
CA PRO A 124 -2.96 15.41 -8.88
C PRO A 124 -2.01 15.20 -7.69
N PHE A 125 -2.52 14.63 -6.60
CA PHE A 125 -1.68 14.18 -5.50
C PHE A 125 -0.86 12.96 -5.90
N GLU A 126 0.40 12.92 -5.47
CA GLU A 126 1.30 11.79 -5.67
C GLU A 126 2.07 11.46 -4.39
N LEU A 127 2.48 10.20 -4.24
CA LEU A 127 3.39 9.79 -3.18
C LEU A 127 4.84 9.98 -3.66
N SER A 128 5.65 10.75 -2.92
CA SER A 128 7.06 11.01 -3.27
C SER A 128 7.91 9.74 -3.43
N ASP A 129 7.79 8.81 -2.48
CA ASP A 129 8.48 7.51 -2.47
C ASP A 129 7.72 6.53 -1.56
N PHE A 130 7.99 5.23 -1.70
CA PHE A 130 7.63 4.26 -0.68
C PHE A 130 8.37 4.54 0.63
N PRO A 131 7.76 4.23 1.78
CA PRO A 131 8.42 4.32 3.08
C PRO A 131 9.76 3.59 3.10
N LYS A 132 10.69 4.16 3.87
CA LYS A 132 12.07 3.69 3.98
C LYS A 132 12.15 2.16 4.18
N HIS A 133 13.08 1.50 3.50
CA HIS A 133 13.33 0.05 3.57
C HIS A 133 12.22 -0.87 3.03
N MET A 134 11.10 -0.35 2.53
CA MET A 134 10.18 -1.16 1.73
C MET A 134 10.83 -1.52 0.39
N LYS A 135 10.43 -2.67 -0.17
CA LYS A 135 11.01 -3.18 -1.42
C LYS A 135 9.92 -3.33 -2.46
N PHE A 136 10.05 -2.55 -3.53
CA PHE A 136 9.23 -2.68 -4.72
C PHE A 136 9.93 -3.59 -5.71
N TYR A 137 9.23 -4.61 -6.22
CA TYR A 137 9.84 -5.59 -7.09
C TYR A 137 8.83 -6.22 -8.06
N LEU A 138 9.39 -6.72 -9.16
CA LEU A 138 8.68 -7.47 -10.17
C LEU A 138 8.90 -8.97 -9.90
N LEU A 139 7.82 -9.73 -9.74
CA LEU A 139 7.86 -11.17 -9.52
C LEU A 139 7.33 -11.89 -10.74
N GLU A 140 8.17 -12.78 -11.28
CA GLU A 140 7.81 -13.71 -12.33
C GLU A 140 7.37 -15.03 -11.71
N LYS A 141 6.22 -15.55 -12.15
CA LYS A 141 5.71 -16.88 -11.83
C LYS A 141 5.57 -17.70 -13.11
N THR A 142 6.17 -18.88 -13.14
CA THR A 142 6.08 -19.86 -14.24
C THR A 142 5.61 -21.21 -13.70
N GLN A 143 4.94 -22.00 -14.52
CA GLN A 143 4.51 -23.37 -14.19
C GLN A 143 5.24 -24.37 -15.07
N THR A 144 5.64 -25.51 -14.51
CA THR A 144 6.39 -26.57 -15.22
C THR A 144 5.73 -27.03 -16.51
N ASP A 145 4.41 -27.14 -16.50
CA ASP A 145 3.62 -27.72 -17.58
C ASP A 145 3.20 -26.68 -18.62
N LEU A 146 3.31 -25.40 -18.25
CA LEU A 146 2.98 -24.27 -19.11
C LEU A 146 4.15 -23.28 -19.08
N PRO A 147 5.36 -23.68 -19.52
CA PRO A 147 6.56 -22.85 -19.43
C PRO A 147 6.45 -21.57 -20.25
N ARG A 148 5.60 -21.57 -21.28
CA ARG A 148 5.30 -20.39 -22.11
C ARG A 148 4.29 -19.43 -21.46
N GLN A 149 3.54 -19.85 -20.44
CA GLN A 149 2.64 -18.98 -19.68
C GLN A 149 3.37 -18.38 -18.49
N ARG A 150 4.15 -17.33 -18.77
CA ARG A 150 4.82 -16.52 -17.76
C ARG A 150 3.86 -15.45 -17.25
N ARG A 151 3.54 -15.48 -15.95
CA ARG A 151 2.81 -14.39 -15.29
C ARG A 151 3.80 -13.48 -14.59
N VAL A 152 3.71 -12.19 -14.85
CA VAL A 152 4.51 -11.16 -14.17
C VAL A 152 3.58 -10.30 -13.34
N SER A 153 3.97 -9.98 -12.12
CA SER A 153 3.19 -9.08 -11.25
C SER A 153 4.12 -8.26 -10.37
N VAL A 154 3.67 -7.05 -10.05
CA VAL A 154 4.40 -6.07 -9.25
C VAL A 154 3.96 -6.20 -7.80
N TYR A 155 4.90 -6.03 -6.88
CA TYR A 155 4.63 -6.12 -5.44
C TYR A 155 5.43 -5.07 -4.68
N LEU A 156 4.86 -4.64 -3.55
CA LEU A 156 5.58 -3.93 -2.50
C LEU A 156 5.68 -4.82 -1.27
N ARG A 157 6.86 -4.92 -0.68
CA ARG A 157 7.11 -5.77 0.49
C ARG A 157 7.64 -5.00 1.67
N GLU A 158 7.09 -5.36 2.82
CA GLU A 158 7.53 -4.95 4.15
C GLU A 158 8.39 -6.05 4.80
N SER A 159 9.19 -5.70 5.81
CA SER A 159 10.22 -6.59 6.37
C SER A 159 9.72 -7.89 6.96
N ARG A 160 8.49 -7.92 7.50
CA ARG A 160 7.92 -9.11 8.15
C ARG A 160 7.28 -10.11 7.18
N GLY A 161 7.53 -9.97 5.87
CA GLY A 161 7.01 -10.89 4.84
C GLY A 161 5.64 -10.49 4.30
N THR A 162 5.01 -9.48 4.89
CA THR A 162 3.83 -8.82 4.32
C THR A 162 4.17 -8.29 2.93
N THR A 163 3.31 -8.63 1.97
CA THR A 163 3.45 -8.22 0.58
C THR A 163 2.11 -7.64 0.12
N PHE A 164 2.16 -6.49 -0.52
CA PHE A 164 1.03 -5.82 -1.14
C PHE A 164 1.10 -6.04 -2.65
N GLU A 165 0.03 -6.57 -3.24
CA GLU A 165 -0.08 -6.91 -4.66
C GLU A 165 -0.67 -5.74 -5.48
N SER A 166 -1.26 -4.74 -4.82
CA SER A 166 -1.84 -3.57 -5.46
C SER A 166 -1.60 -2.27 -4.66
N PRO A 167 -1.69 -1.09 -5.33
CA PRO A 167 -1.69 0.19 -4.64
C PRO A 167 -2.79 0.30 -3.59
N PHE A 168 -3.97 -0.30 -3.85
CA PHE A 168 -5.10 -0.23 -2.94
C PHE A 168 -4.84 -0.99 -1.64
N GLU A 169 -4.26 -2.20 -1.72
CA GLU A 169 -3.85 -2.97 -0.54
C GLU A 169 -2.84 -2.16 0.31
N PHE A 170 -1.87 -1.52 -0.35
CA PHE A 170 -0.88 -0.72 0.36
C PHE A 170 -1.41 0.62 0.88
N ALA A 171 -2.38 1.26 0.21
CA ALA A 171 -2.91 2.56 0.60
C ALA A 171 -3.42 2.56 2.05
N ARG A 172 -4.10 1.49 2.48
CA ARG A 172 -4.54 1.31 3.87
C ARG A 172 -3.35 1.29 4.83
N HIS A 173 -2.30 0.53 4.50
CA HIS A 173 -1.08 0.46 5.31
C HIS A 173 -0.36 1.81 5.35
N ALA A 174 -0.30 2.52 4.23
CA ALA A 174 0.28 3.86 4.15
C ALA A 174 -0.44 4.86 5.06
N MET A 175 -1.77 4.84 5.11
CA MET A 175 -2.56 5.69 6.02
C MET A 175 -2.30 5.34 7.49
N TRP A 176 -2.17 4.05 7.83
CA TRP A 176 -1.78 3.63 9.19
C TRP A 176 -0.38 4.12 9.58
N LEU A 177 0.57 4.13 8.64
CA LEU A 177 1.88 4.74 8.85
C LEU A 177 1.74 6.26 9.09
N MET A 178 0.94 6.97 8.30
CA MET A 178 0.69 8.41 8.47
C MET A 178 0.06 8.75 9.84
N ASP A 179 -0.83 7.89 10.34
CA ASP A 179 -1.44 8.00 11.67
C ASP A 179 -0.44 7.68 12.81
N GLY A 180 0.80 7.31 12.51
CA GLY A 180 1.83 7.04 13.50
C GLY A 180 1.88 5.60 14.01
N LYS A 181 1.34 4.66 13.24
CA LYS A 181 1.30 3.23 13.58
C LYS A 181 0.60 2.93 14.90
N PRO A 182 -0.63 3.42 15.12
CA PRO A 182 -1.34 3.16 16.37
C PRO A 182 -1.44 1.66 16.64
N GLU A 183 -1.27 1.29 17.90
CA GLU A 183 -1.49 -0.05 18.42
C GLU A 183 -2.85 -0.08 19.14
N ARG A 184 -3.56 -1.20 19.02
CA ARG A 184 -4.84 -1.45 19.69
C ARG A 184 -4.71 -2.73 20.50
N ASP A 185 -4.96 -2.65 21.81
CA ASP A 185 -4.86 -3.78 22.74
C ASP A 185 -3.48 -4.50 22.70
N GLY A 186 -2.41 -3.74 22.44
CA GLY A 186 -1.04 -4.27 22.31
C GLY A 186 -0.75 -4.98 20.97
N LEU A 187 -1.67 -4.91 19.99
CA LEU A 187 -1.51 -5.44 18.65
C LEU A 187 -1.45 -4.32 17.61
N HIS A 188 -0.75 -4.55 16.50
CA HIS A 188 -0.73 -3.61 15.37
C HIS A 188 -2.14 -3.46 14.79
N ALA A 189 -2.70 -2.26 14.82
CA ALA A 189 -4.07 -1.99 14.37
C ALA A 189 -4.23 -1.93 12.84
N CYS A 190 -3.25 -2.40 12.04
CA CYS A 190 -3.36 -2.34 10.57
C CYS A 190 -4.29 -3.44 10.05
N LEU A 191 -5.48 -3.06 9.58
CA LEU A 191 -6.46 -3.95 8.95
C LEU A 191 -6.18 -4.20 7.46
N CYS A 192 -4.96 -3.95 7.01
CA CYS A 192 -4.56 -3.91 5.60
C CYS A 192 -4.72 -5.24 4.83
N ILE A 193 -4.88 -6.38 5.53
CA ILE A 193 -4.93 -7.74 4.95
C ILE A 193 -6.18 -8.53 5.37
N GLU A 194 -6.98 -8.05 6.34
CA GLU A 194 -8.01 -8.85 7.03
C GLU A 194 -9.30 -9.14 6.22
N GLU A 195 -9.60 -8.38 5.17
CA GLU A 195 -10.89 -8.51 4.46
C GLU A 195 -10.81 -9.35 3.17
N GLY A 196 -10.37 -10.60 3.30
CA GLY A 196 -10.53 -11.62 2.26
C GLY A 196 -10.78 -13.00 2.87
N PRO A 197 -11.71 -13.82 2.36
CA PRO A 197 -12.12 -15.08 3.00
C PRO A 197 -11.07 -16.21 3.03
N ALA A 198 -9.78 -15.97 2.71
CA ALA A 198 -8.81 -17.07 2.56
C ALA A 198 -7.30 -16.70 2.64
N LYS A 199 -6.85 -15.75 3.47
CA LYS A 199 -5.39 -15.49 3.62
C LYS A 199 -4.82 -15.62 5.05
N TYR A 200 -5.61 -16.03 6.05
CA TYR A 200 -5.14 -16.33 7.42
C TYR A 200 -5.17 -17.82 7.79
N LEU A 201 -4.75 -18.67 6.87
CA LEU A 201 -4.22 -19.98 7.25
C LEU A 201 -2.74 -19.99 6.91
N CYS A 202 -1.91 -20.24 7.92
CA CYS A 202 -0.45 -20.44 7.86
C CYS A 202 0.44 -19.21 8.12
N SER A 203 0.38 -18.63 9.33
CA SER A 203 1.55 -17.97 9.94
C SER A 203 1.67 -18.09 11.46
N SER A 204 0.83 -18.90 12.11
CA SER A 204 1.12 -19.49 13.42
C SER A 204 1.02 -21.00 13.26
N TRP A 205 1.84 -21.75 13.99
CA TRP A 205 2.00 -23.23 13.96
C TRP A 205 3.01 -23.78 12.94
N CYS A 206 4.29 -23.68 13.30
CA CYS A 206 5.28 -24.77 13.23
C CYS A 206 6.58 -24.30 13.90
N SER A 207 6.57 -24.29 15.23
CA SER A 207 7.77 -24.28 16.08
C SER A 207 7.43 -25.00 17.38
N THR A 208 7.46 -26.33 17.29
CA THR A 208 7.88 -27.31 18.30
C THR A 208 8.08 -28.62 17.57
#